data_AF-A0A679JFN1-F1
#
_entry.id   AF-A0A679JFN1-F1
#
_cell.length_a   1.000
_cell.length_b   1.000
_cell.length_c   1.000
_cell.angle_alpha   90.00
_cell.angle_beta   90.00
_cell.angle_gamma   90.00
#
_symmetry.space_group_name_H-M   'P 1'
#
loop_
_entity.id
_entity.type
_entity.pdbx_description
1 polymer ?
#
loop_
_entity_poly.entity_id
_entity_poly.type
_entity_poly.pdbx_seq_one_letter_code
_entity_poly.pdbx_strand_id
1 'polypeptide(L)'
;MRDIPAALAAHLAGGSTTLCHCWSLTRRDGLTLGFTDHDRDLVFSGITFAARSGLEAAEASAELGFAVGGGEVAGALTSLGIADADVAGGLYDTAGVETWLVDWTDPGTRLLLDVGTIGEIRRAGTAFVAELRGLMDRLDEERGRTFRATCGADLGDARCRVDLADPRFRTTGTVLAPAQPGEMLTALAGAFPAGRFSGGRLTWNSGANAGLANDVRSHTVVEGGARIELWQEPPCAVAAGDAFTLTAGCDKCPRNRSLSAKLEG
;
A
#
# COMPACT_ATOMS: atom_id res chain seq x y z
N MET A 1 3.15 22.59 -22.42
CA MET A 1 2.05 23.57 -22.37
C MET A 1 0.77 22.78 -22.16
N ARG A 2 0.04 23.01 -21.05
CA ARG A 2 -1.22 22.30 -20.79
C ARG A 2 -2.31 22.87 -21.70
N ASP A 3 -3.16 21.98 -22.22
CA ASP A 3 -4.34 22.38 -22.97
C ASP A 3 -5.41 22.85 -21.97
N ILE A 4 -5.78 24.13 -22.04
CA ILE A 4 -6.73 24.74 -21.11
C ILE A 4 -8.07 24.78 -21.81
N PRO A 5 -9.13 24.13 -21.27
CA PRO A 5 -10.46 24.18 -21.83
C PRO A 5 -10.90 25.64 -22.08
N ALA A 6 -11.51 25.90 -23.23
CA ALA A 6 -11.84 27.27 -23.66
C ALA A 6 -12.70 28.03 -22.62
N ALA A 7 -13.63 27.33 -21.95
CA ALA A 7 -14.44 27.89 -20.88
C ALA A 7 -13.58 28.35 -19.68
N LEU A 8 -12.62 27.54 -19.25
CA LEU A 8 -11.72 27.88 -18.16
C LEU A 8 -10.75 29.00 -18.55
N ALA A 9 -10.25 29.00 -19.80
CA ALA A 9 -9.39 30.06 -20.30
C ALA A 9 -10.11 31.42 -20.32
N ALA A 10 -11.38 31.44 -20.76
CA ALA A 10 -12.22 32.63 -20.73
C ALA A 10 -12.47 33.12 -19.29
N HIS A 11 -12.70 32.20 -18.36
CA HIS A 11 -12.90 32.52 -16.95
C HIS A 11 -11.64 33.12 -16.30
N LEU A 12 -10.48 32.51 -16.53
CA LEU A 12 -9.18 32.99 -16.05
C LEU A 12 -8.87 34.41 -16.55
N ALA A 13 -9.34 34.78 -17.74
CA ALA A 13 -9.18 36.13 -18.29
C ALA A 13 -10.12 37.18 -17.68
N GLY A 14 -11.16 36.77 -16.94
CA GLY A 14 -12.24 37.64 -16.44
C GLY A 14 -11.90 38.53 -15.23
N GLY A 15 -10.70 38.44 -14.66
CA GLY A 15 -10.22 39.31 -13.57
C GLY A 15 -10.74 38.98 -12.17
N SER A 16 -11.94 38.39 -12.04
CA SER A 16 -12.41 37.73 -10.81
C SER A 16 -12.54 36.23 -11.06
N THR A 17 -11.87 35.41 -10.26
CA THR A 17 -11.93 33.95 -10.40
C THR A 17 -12.74 33.34 -9.26
N THR A 18 -13.48 32.29 -9.58
CA THR A 18 -14.24 31.45 -8.64
C THR A 18 -13.61 30.06 -8.58
N LEU A 19 -12.29 30.02 -8.56
CA LEU A 19 -11.53 28.78 -8.65
C LEU A 19 -11.20 28.25 -7.26
N CYS A 20 -11.22 26.94 -7.14
CA CYS A 20 -10.81 26.16 -5.97
C CYS A 20 -9.99 24.96 -6.43
N HIS A 21 -9.22 24.39 -5.53
CA HIS A 21 -8.55 23.11 -5.75
C HIS A 21 -9.41 21.97 -5.24
N CYS A 22 -9.39 20.87 -6.00
CA CYS A 22 -10.01 19.62 -5.60
C CYS A 22 -8.99 18.50 -5.77
N TRP A 23 -8.88 17.63 -4.75
CA TRP A 23 -7.99 16.48 -4.78
C TRP A 23 -8.80 15.21 -4.66
N SER A 24 -8.54 14.25 -5.55
CA SER A 24 -9.07 12.90 -5.41
C SER A 24 -7.94 11.94 -5.09
N LEU A 25 -8.06 11.23 -3.97
CA LEU A 25 -7.14 10.19 -3.54
C LEU A 25 -7.81 8.83 -3.74
N THR A 26 -7.20 7.97 -4.54
CA THR A 26 -7.69 6.62 -4.81
C THR A 26 -6.75 5.57 -4.22
N ARG A 27 -7.28 4.82 -3.25
CA ARG A 27 -6.58 3.71 -2.58
C ARG A 27 -6.52 2.48 -3.48
N ARG A 28 -5.61 1.55 -3.17
CA ARG A 28 -5.44 0.29 -3.90
C ARG A 28 -6.66 -0.64 -3.85
N ASP A 29 -7.53 -0.48 -2.86
CA ASP A 29 -8.77 -1.23 -2.69
C ASP A 29 -9.95 -0.62 -3.48
N GLY A 30 -9.72 0.48 -4.20
CA GLY A 30 -10.71 1.15 -5.04
C GLY A 30 -11.54 2.20 -4.31
N LEU A 31 -11.34 2.42 -3.00
CA LEU A 31 -11.96 3.54 -2.31
C LEU A 31 -11.33 4.86 -2.79
N THR A 32 -12.18 5.78 -3.25
CA THR A 32 -11.78 7.13 -3.63
C THR A 32 -12.33 8.14 -2.62
N LEU A 33 -11.44 8.99 -2.11
CA LEU A 33 -11.75 10.10 -1.21
C LEU A 33 -11.56 11.41 -1.98
N GLY A 34 -12.51 12.34 -1.86
CA GLY A 34 -12.45 13.66 -2.47
C GLY A 34 -12.31 14.75 -1.41
N PHE A 35 -11.48 15.76 -1.70
CA PHE A 35 -11.19 16.88 -0.80
C PHE A 35 -11.18 18.20 -1.57
N THR A 36 -11.60 19.29 -0.95
CA THR A 36 -11.57 20.62 -1.57
C THR A 36 -11.12 21.71 -0.59
N ASP A 37 -10.43 22.73 -1.12
CA ASP A 37 -10.11 23.97 -0.37
C ASP A 37 -11.27 24.98 -0.36
N HIS A 38 -12.38 24.65 -1.05
CA HIS A 38 -13.63 25.39 -0.97
C HIS A 38 -14.33 25.16 0.37
N ASP A 39 -15.18 26.11 0.77
CA ASP A 39 -15.91 26.06 2.04
C ASP A 39 -17.17 25.18 2.01
N ARG A 40 -17.52 24.63 0.84
CA ARG A 40 -18.66 23.74 0.60
C ARG A 40 -18.27 22.53 -0.23
N ASP A 41 -18.99 21.44 0.00
CA ASP A 41 -18.80 20.20 -0.75
C ASP A 41 -19.09 20.42 -2.23
N LEU A 42 -18.23 19.86 -3.08
CA LEU A 42 -18.39 19.83 -4.53
C LEU A 42 -18.56 18.40 -5.01
N VAL A 43 -19.30 18.19 -6.09
CA VAL A 43 -19.54 16.85 -6.64
C VAL A 43 -19.26 16.83 -8.12
N PHE A 44 -18.32 15.99 -8.55
CA PHE A 44 -18.06 15.71 -9.96
C PHE A 44 -17.40 14.35 -10.14
N SER A 45 -17.47 13.79 -11.35
CA SER A 45 -16.92 12.45 -11.66
C SER A 45 -17.40 11.32 -10.74
N GLY A 46 -18.58 11.46 -10.12
CA GLY A 46 -19.11 10.48 -9.16
C GLY A 46 -18.45 10.53 -7.78
N ILE A 47 -17.61 11.54 -7.51
CA ILE A 47 -16.88 11.74 -6.25
C ILE A 47 -17.45 12.98 -5.55
N THR A 48 -17.68 12.86 -4.24
CA THR A 48 -17.94 14.02 -3.38
C THR A 48 -16.61 14.52 -2.84
N PHE A 49 -16.25 15.75 -3.19
CA PHE A 49 -15.11 16.47 -2.66
C PHE A 49 -15.57 17.22 -1.42
N ALA A 50 -15.27 16.66 -0.25
CA ALA A 50 -15.73 17.17 1.03
C ALA A 50 -14.93 18.43 1.43
N ALA A 51 -15.65 19.46 1.83
CA ALA A 51 -15.07 20.66 2.38
C ALA A 51 -14.63 20.44 3.83
N ARG A 52 -13.57 21.14 4.27
CA ARG A 52 -13.09 21.14 5.66
C ARG A 52 -12.61 19.77 6.18
N SER A 53 -12.58 18.74 5.34
CA SER A 53 -11.81 17.50 5.56
C SER A 53 -10.40 17.72 5.04
N GLY A 54 -9.48 17.94 5.98
CA GLY A 54 -8.12 18.43 5.76
C GLY A 54 -7.42 17.95 4.49
N LEU A 55 -7.16 18.90 3.59
CA LEU A 55 -6.11 18.74 2.61
C LEU A 55 -5.65 20.16 2.26
N GLU A 56 -4.75 20.69 3.10
CA GLU A 56 -4.05 21.94 2.79
C GLU A 56 -2.78 21.57 2.02
N ALA A 57 -2.69 21.99 0.76
CA ALA A 57 -1.46 21.81 0.00
C ALA A 57 -0.37 22.69 0.61
N ALA A 58 0.64 22.06 1.23
CA ALA A 58 1.91 22.74 1.42
C ALA A 58 2.54 23.02 0.05
N GLU A 59 3.19 24.17 -0.09
CA GLU A 59 3.77 24.69 -1.33
C GLU A 59 4.49 23.58 -2.14
N ALA A 60 3.95 23.27 -3.33
CA ALA A 60 4.57 22.32 -4.24
C ALA A 60 5.71 23.02 -5.00
N SER A 61 6.95 22.65 -4.71
CA SER A 61 8.10 23.07 -5.50
C SER A 61 8.21 22.20 -6.75
N ALA A 62 7.73 22.70 -7.88
CA ALA A 62 8.00 22.09 -9.18
C ALA A 62 9.39 22.52 -9.65
N GLU A 63 10.38 21.62 -9.57
CA GLU A 63 11.70 21.87 -10.15
C GLU A 63 11.71 21.44 -11.62
N LEU A 64 11.99 22.39 -12.53
CA LEU A 64 12.15 22.10 -13.95
C LEU A 64 13.53 21.47 -14.21
N GLY A 65 13.63 20.15 -14.16
CA GLY A 65 14.85 19.44 -14.56
C GLY A 65 14.84 17.93 -14.28
N PHE A 66 15.65 17.18 -15.02
CA PHE A 66 16.00 15.78 -14.73
C PHE A 66 17.10 15.71 -13.65
N ALA A 67 16.96 16.46 -12.56
CA ALA A 67 18.01 16.54 -11.55
C ALA A 67 18.12 15.22 -10.79
N VAL A 68 19.30 14.62 -10.89
CA VAL A 68 19.72 13.39 -10.21
C VAL A 68 19.60 13.60 -8.70
N GLY A 69 18.63 12.93 -8.07
CA GLY A 69 18.48 12.86 -6.61
C GLY A 69 17.29 13.62 -6.00
N GLY A 70 16.24 13.91 -6.75
CA GLY A 70 15.01 14.49 -6.20
C GLY A 70 13.80 14.04 -6.98
N GLY A 71 13.22 12.89 -6.61
CA GLY A 71 11.84 12.59 -6.99
C GLY A 71 10.99 13.79 -6.58
N GLU A 72 10.25 14.37 -7.54
CA GLU A 72 9.42 15.55 -7.30
C GLU A 72 8.50 15.31 -6.10
N VAL A 73 8.81 15.91 -4.95
CA VAL A 73 7.94 15.94 -3.78
C VAL A 73 6.95 17.08 -3.99
N ALA A 74 5.79 16.76 -4.56
CA ALA A 74 4.72 17.71 -4.81
C ALA A 74 3.85 17.92 -3.54
N GLY A 75 4.48 18.35 -2.44
CA GLY A 75 3.79 18.84 -1.26
C GLY A 75 3.42 17.80 -0.20
N ALA A 76 2.74 18.29 0.85
CA ALA A 76 2.28 17.56 2.02
C ALA A 76 0.75 17.62 2.12
N LEU A 77 0.09 16.48 2.35
CA LEU A 77 -1.37 16.41 2.56
C LEU A 77 -1.70 16.15 4.03
N THR A 78 -2.50 17.03 4.67
CA THR A 78 -2.91 16.92 6.09
C THR A 78 -4.39 16.68 6.26
N SER A 79 -4.81 15.46 6.62
CA SER A 79 -6.25 15.12 6.64
C SER A 79 -6.89 14.75 7.98
N LEU A 80 -8.15 15.18 8.10
CA LEU A 80 -9.15 14.68 9.03
C LEU A 80 -10.05 13.72 8.24
N GLY A 81 -10.05 12.44 8.61
CA GLY A 81 -10.86 11.40 7.95
C GLY A 81 -10.08 10.19 7.43
N ILE A 82 -8.75 10.23 7.44
CA ILE A 82 -7.90 9.05 7.26
C ILE A 82 -7.74 8.34 8.61
N ALA A 83 -8.12 7.06 8.68
CA ALA A 83 -7.97 6.26 9.89
C ALA A 83 -6.52 5.78 10.07
N ASP A 84 -5.98 5.88 11.30
CA ASP A 84 -4.63 5.39 11.62
C ASP A 84 -4.43 3.92 11.22
N ALA A 85 -5.45 3.08 11.43
CA ALA A 85 -5.41 1.66 11.09
C ALA A 85 -5.27 1.42 9.57
N ASP A 86 -5.85 2.28 8.74
CA ASP A 86 -5.77 2.14 7.29
C ASP A 86 -4.41 2.59 6.75
N VAL A 87 -3.81 3.61 7.38
CA VAL A 87 -2.43 4.04 7.08
C VAL A 87 -1.45 2.94 7.49
N ALA A 88 -1.56 2.43 8.72
CA ALA A 88 -0.76 1.30 9.18
C ALA A 88 -0.99 0.03 8.33
N GLY A 89 -2.20 -0.13 7.80
CA GLY A 89 -2.60 -1.16 6.84
C GLY A 89 -1.93 -1.08 5.47
N GLY A 90 -1.20 0.00 5.19
CA GLY A 90 -0.59 0.26 3.89
C GLY A 90 -1.63 0.46 2.77
N LEU A 91 -2.86 0.87 3.12
CA LEU A 91 -3.92 1.08 2.12
C LEU A 91 -3.71 2.36 1.30
N TYR A 92 -2.94 3.30 1.86
CA TYR A 92 -2.54 4.54 1.23
C TYR A 92 -1.18 4.46 0.52
N ASP A 93 -0.43 3.35 0.68
CA ASP A 93 0.86 3.17 0.02
C ASP A 93 0.68 3.22 -1.49
N THR A 94 1.39 4.13 -2.16
CA THR A 94 1.30 4.37 -3.61
C THR A 94 -0.12 4.74 -4.11
N ALA A 95 -1.00 5.18 -3.21
CA ALA A 95 -2.35 5.63 -3.59
C ALA A 95 -2.27 6.76 -4.62
N GLY A 96 -3.10 6.69 -5.66
CA GLY A 96 -3.12 7.70 -6.72
C GLY A 96 -3.75 8.98 -6.24
N VAL A 97 -3.17 10.13 -6.59
CA VAL A 97 -3.71 11.45 -6.28
C VAL A 97 -3.84 12.24 -7.58
N GLU A 98 -5.01 12.81 -7.81
CA GLU A 98 -5.24 13.76 -8.89
C GLU A 98 -5.56 15.13 -8.30
N THR A 99 -4.88 16.16 -8.80
CA THR A 99 -5.07 17.55 -8.39
C THR A 99 -5.81 18.30 -9.48
N TRP A 100 -6.95 18.90 -9.14
CA TRP A 100 -7.84 19.59 -10.05
C TRP A 100 -7.94 21.07 -9.70
N LEU A 101 -8.04 21.92 -10.72
CA LEU A 101 -8.51 23.30 -10.61
C LEU A 101 -9.95 23.34 -11.08
N VAL A 102 -10.87 23.78 -10.23
CA VAL A 102 -12.31 23.68 -10.46
C VAL A 102 -12.95 25.03 -10.23
N ASP A 103 -13.85 25.45 -11.13
CA ASP A 103 -14.78 26.54 -10.84
C ASP A 103 -15.87 26.04 -9.89
N TRP A 104 -15.91 26.56 -8.65
CA TRP A 104 -16.91 26.13 -7.67
C TRP A 104 -18.34 26.56 -8.03
N THR A 105 -18.52 27.53 -8.93
CA THR A 105 -19.84 27.92 -9.45
C THR A 105 -20.35 26.96 -10.53
N ASP A 106 -19.44 26.33 -11.27
CA ASP A 106 -19.72 25.33 -12.30
C ASP A 106 -18.62 24.25 -12.29
N PRO A 107 -18.76 23.18 -11.48
CA PRO A 107 -17.76 22.10 -11.40
C PRO A 107 -17.54 21.32 -12.71
N GLY A 108 -18.37 21.55 -13.74
CA GLY A 108 -18.11 21.08 -15.10
C GLY A 108 -16.91 21.76 -15.74
N THR A 109 -16.65 23.02 -15.36
CA THR A 109 -15.49 23.80 -15.79
C THR A 109 -14.31 23.52 -14.86
N ARG A 110 -13.49 22.54 -15.25
CA ARG A 110 -12.32 22.10 -14.47
C ARG A 110 -11.13 21.71 -15.35
N LEU A 111 -9.96 21.69 -14.74
CA LEU A 111 -8.71 21.27 -15.37
C LEU A 111 -7.94 20.35 -14.42
N LEU A 112 -7.51 19.20 -14.93
CA LEU A 112 -6.55 18.35 -14.24
C LEU A 112 -5.19 19.04 -14.26
N LEU A 113 -4.71 19.42 -13.09
CA LEU A 113 -3.40 20.02 -12.92
C LEU A 113 -2.32 18.95 -12.86
N ASP A 114 -2.48 17.95 -12.00
CA ASP A 114 -1.40 17.00 -11.76
C ASP A 114 -1.91 15.61 -11.38
N VAL A 115 -1.06 14.61 -11.61
CA VAL A 115 -1.27 13.23 -11.22
C VAL A 115 -0.01 12.71 -10.55
N GLY A 116 -0.16 12.26 -9.32
CA GLY A 116 0.94 11.70 -8.53
C GLY A 116 0.51 10.49 -7.73
N THR A 117 1.43 10.01 -6.89
CA THR A 117 1.17 8.93 -5.94
C THR A 117 1.65 9.30 -4.55
N ILE A 118 0.97 8.81 -3.53
CA ILE A 118 1.42 8.94 -2.14
C ILE A 118 2.74 8.19 -1.94
N GLY A 119 3.74 8.91 -1.44
CA GLY A 119 5.03 8.43 -0.99
C GLY A 119 5.05 8.16 0.51
N GLU A 120 6.02 8.74 1.22
CA GLU A 120 6.13 8.59 2.67
C GLU A 120 4.96 9.30 3.40
N ILE A 121 4.35 8.59 4.35
CA ILE A 121 3.34 9.15 5.26
C ILE A 121 3.93 9.24 6.66
N ARG A 122 3.94 10.46 7.22
CA ARG A 122 4.44 10.75 8.56
C ARG A 122 3.31 11.21 9.46
N ARG A 123 3.38 10.87 10.74
CA ARG A 123 2.41 11.36 11.73
C ARG A 123 2.86 12.71 12.29
N ALA A 124 1.97 13.69 12.25
CA ALA A 124 2.15 15.04 12.79
C ALA A 124 1.03 15.34 13.80
N GLY A 125 1.22 14.90 15.05
CA GLY A 125 0.20 15.04 16.09
C GLY A 125 -1.05 14.22 15.79
N THR A 126 -2.19 14.89 15.62
CA THR A 126 -3.48 14.28 15.25
C THR A 126 -3.71 14.23 13.74
N ALA A 127 -2.77 14.73 12.93
CA ALA A 127 -2.83 14.72 11.48
C ALA A 127 -1.74 13.82 10.89
N PHE A 128 -1.93 13.44 9.64
CA PHE A 128 -0.89 12.83 8.81
C PHE A 128 -0.30 13.88 7.88
N VAL A 129 0.94 13.68 7.46
CA VAL A 129 1.57 14.42 6.38
C VAL A 129 2.02 13.38 5.37
N ALA A 130 1.40 13.38 4.20
CA ALA A 130 1.78 12.51 3.10
C ALA A 130 2.58 13.26 2.05
N GLU A 131 3.74 12.71 1.69
CA GLU A 131 4.53 13.11 0.54
C GLU A 131 3.78 12.75 -0.75
N LEU A 132 3.63 13.70 -1.68
CA LEU A 132 3.13 13.40 -3.03
C LEU A 132 4.32 13.27 -3.98
N ARG A 133 4.38 12.19 -4.74
CA ARG A 133 5.43 11.94 -5.73
C ARG A 133 4.89 12.08 -7.14
N GLY A 134 5.57 12.87 -7.96
CA GLY A 134 5.25 13.03 -9.38
C GLY A 134 5.49 11.76 -10.20
N LEU A 135 5.01 11.73 -11.44
CA LEU A 135 5.16 10.60 -12.36
C LEU A 135 6.63 10.20 -12.63
N MET A 136 7.56 11.16 -12.50
CA MET A 136 8.98 10.95 -12.74
C MET A 136 9.65 10.07 -11.67
N ASP A 137 9.09 9.97 -10.46
CA ASP A 137 9.62 9.11 -9.39
C ASP A 137 9.79 7.66 -9.84
N ARG A 138 8.86 7.18 -10.68
CA ARG A 138 8.93 5.82 -11.24
C ARG A 138 10.10 5.58 -12.18
N LEU A 139 10.66 6.64 -12.78
CA LEU A 139 11.81 6.54 -13.68
C LEU A 139 13.14 6.54 -12.94
N ASP A 140 13.18 7.04 -11.70
CA ASP A 140 14.38 7.08 -10.86
C ASP A 140 14.61 5.77 -10.09
N GLU A 141 13.66 4.83 -10.15
CA GLU A 141 13.83 3.51 -9.56
C GLU A 141 14.95 2.73 -10.27
N GLU A 142 15.96 2.29 -9.50
CA GLU A 142 17.00 1.39 -10.01
C GLU A 142 16.39 0.02 -10.40
N ARG A 143 16.08 -0.13 -11.69
CA ARG A 143 15.58 -1.39 -12.25
C ARG A 143 16.72 -2.17 -12.87
N GLY A 144 17.02 -3.33 -12.30
CA GLY A 144 18.08 -4.19 -12.84
C GLY A 144 18.20 -5.53 -12.12
N ARG A 145 19.15 -6.35 -12.56
CA ARG A 145 19.49 -7.61 -11.90
C ARG A 145 20.92 -7.56 -11.42
N THR A 146 21.14 -7.89 -10.15
CA THR A 146 22.48 -8.23 -9.67
C THR A 146 22.75 -9.72 -9.90
N PHE A 147 23.93 -10.06 -10.39
CA PHE A 147 24.39 -11.45 -10.45
C PHE A 147 24.98 -11.83 -9.09
N ARG A 148 24.29 -12.73 -8.38
CA ARG A 148 24.68 -13.23 -7.05
C ARG A 148 24.58 -14.77 -7.05
N ALA A 149 25.23 -15.40 -6.08
CA ALA A 149 25.13 -16.86 -5.90
C ALA A 149 23.74 -17.31 -5.40
N THR A 150 23.01 -16.43 -4.72
CA THR A 150 21.63 -16.71 -4.25
C THR A 150 20.63 -16.57 -5.39
N CYS A 151 19.52 -17.30 -5.27
CA CYS A 151 18.40 -17.18 -6.19
C CYS A 151 17.76 -15.80 -6.09
N GLY A 152 17.67 -15.08 -7.20
CA GLY A 152 16.99 -13.78 -7.28
C GLY A 152 15.52 -13.85 -7.71
N ALA A 153 14.93 -15.06 -7.79
CA ALA A 153 13.53 -15.28 -8.12
C ALA A 153 12.66 -15.31 -6.87
N ASP A 154 11.46 -14.74 -6.94
CA ASP A 154 10.46 -14.93 -5.89
C ASP A 154 9.84 -16.31 -6.00
N LEU A 155 9.57 -16.93 -4.85
CA LEU A 155 9.03 -18.29 -4.83
C LEU A 155 7.67 -18.29 -5.54
N GLY A 156 7.54 -19.11 -6.57
CA GLY A 156 6.34 -19.17 -7.41
C GLY A 156 6.23 -18.09 -8.49
N ASP A 157 7.23 -17.22 -8.66
CA ASP A 157 7.28 -16.33 -9.83
C ASP A 157 7.54 -17.13 -11.13
N ALA A 158 7.42 -16.47 -12.29
CA ALA A 158 7.61 -17.10 -13.60
C ALA A 158 9.03 -17.69 -13.82
N ARG A 159 10.03 -17.25 -13.05
CA ARG A 159 11.41 -17.77 -13.08
C ARG A 159 11.58 -18.97 -12.14
N CYS A 160 10.89 -18.98 -11.00
CA CYS A 160 10.92 -20.06 -10.01
C CYS A 160 10.04 -21.25 -10.44
N ARG A 161 8.81 -20.98 -10.92
CA ARG A 161 7.83 -21.97 -11.41
C ARG A 161 7.34 -23.00 -10.39
N VAL A 162 7.65 -22.83 -9.11
CA VAL A 162 7.05 -23.65 -8.05
C VAL A 162 5.58 -23.30 -7.92
N ASP A 163 4.71 -24.29 -8.00
CA ASP A 163 3.28 -24.08 -7.81
C ASP A 163 2.94 -23.90 -6.32
N LEU A 164 2.71 -22.65 -5.91
CA LEU A 164 2.30 -22.32 -4.53
C LEU A 164 0.84 -22.68 -4.22
N ALA A 165 0.03 -23.09 -5.20
CA ALA A 165 -1.30 -23.63 -4.94
C ALA A 165 -1.25 -25.10 -4.51
N ASP A 166 -0.13 -25.79 -4.70
CA ASP A 166 0.06 -27.16 -4.22
C ASP A 166 -0.04 -27.20 -2.67
N PRO A 167 -0.86 -28.10 -2.09
CA PRO A 167 -1.01 -28.25 -0.64
C PRO A 167 0.29 -28.53 0.12
N ARG A 168 1.36 -28.97 -0.56
CA ARG A 168 2.69 -29.11 0.03
C ARG A 168 3.30 -27.75 0.39
N PHE A 169 2.96 -26.68 -0.32
CA PHE A 169 3.52 -25.34 -0.13
C PHE A 169 2.51 -24.36 0.45
N ARG A 170 1.28 -24.79 0.71
CA ARG A 170 0.21 -23.93 1.19
C ARG A 170 -0.66 -24.65 2.21
N THR A 171 -1.02 -23.95 3.28
CA THR A 171 -1.98 -24.45 4.27
C THR A 171 -2.84 -23.31 4.79
N THR A 172 -3.99 -23.64 5.34
CA THR A 172 -4.78 -22.71 6.14
C THR A 172 -4.49 -22.92 7.62
N GLY A 173 -4.72 -21.91 8.43
CA GLY A 173 -4.58 -22.01 9.87
C GLY A 173 -5.51 -21.06 10.60
N THR A 174 -5.64 -21.30 11.90
CA THR A 174 -6.39 -20.46 12.82
C THR A 174 -5.53 -20.08 14.01
N VAL A 175 -5.63 -18.83 14.46
CA VAL A 175 -4.96 -18.36 15.67
C VAL A 175 -5.61 -19.01 16.90
N LEU A 176 -4.81 -19.68 17.73
CA LEU A 176 -5.27 -20.31 18.98
C LEU A 176 -5.23 -19.34 20.16
N ALA A 177 -4.18 -18.51 20.22
CA ALA A 177 -4.01 -17.48 21.22
C ALA A 177 -3.47 -16.21 20.55
N PRO A 178 -3.99 -15.02 20.94
CA PRO A 178 -3.52 -13.76 20.40
C PRO A 178 -2.03 -13.57 20.68
N ALA A 179 -1.41 -12.79 19.79
CA ALA A 179 0.02 -12.68 19.70
C ALA A 179 0.63 -11.89 20.89
N GLN A 180 1.82 -12.28 21.38
CA GLN A 180 2.77 -11.27 21.87
C GLN A 180 3.22 -10.46 20.63
N PRO A 181 3.73 -9.22 20.74
CA PRO A 181 4.07 -8.42 19.56
C PRO A 181 4.94 -9.20 18.56
N GLY A 182 4.35 -9.55 17.41
CA GLY A 182 4.99 -10.35 16.35
C GLY A 182 4.99 -11.87 16.49
N GLU A 183 4.43 -12.49 17.54
CA GLU A 183 4.45 -13.96 17.74
C GLU A 183 3.10 -14.53 18.16
N MET A 184 2.60 -15.57 17.45
CA MET A 184 1.31 -16.20 17.72
C MET A 184 1.37 -17.73 17.77
N LEU A 185 0.51 -18.33 18.59
CA LEU A 185 0.25 -19.77 18.59
C LEU A 185 -0.93 -20.07 17.66
N THR A 186 -0.76 -21.05 16.78
CA THR A 186 -1.70 -21.35 15.70
C THR A 186 -1.94 -22.84 15.53
N ALA A 187 -3.12 -23.19 15.02
CA ALA A 187 -3.41 -24.52 14.50
C ALA A 187 -3.36 -24.47 12.98
N LEU A 188 -2.59 -25.38 12.37
CA LEU A 188 -2.49 -25.50 10.92
C LEU A 188 -3.34 -26.68 10.41
N ALA A 189 -3.91 -26.53 9.22
CA ALA A 189 -4.61 -27.58 8.51
C ALA A 189 -3.60 -28.55 7.87
N GLY A 190 -2.97 -29.36 8.72
CA GLY A 190 -1.97 -30.36 8.35
C GLY A 190 -0.72 -30.32 9.22
N ALA A 191 0.11 -31.34 9.10
CA ALA A 191 1.40 -31.42 9.77
C ALA A 191 2.51 -30.99 8.80
N PHE A 192 3.32 -30.02 9.22
CA PHE A 192 4.43 -29.50 8.42
C PHE A 192 5.71 -29.50 9.24
N PRO A 193 6.87 -29.80 8.64
CA PRO A 193 8.13 -29.73 9.35
C PRO A 193 8.43 -28.28 9.75
N ALA A 194 9.11 -28.10 10.88
CA ALA A 194 9.59 -26.80 11.32
C ALA A 194 10.38 -26.09 10.21
N GLY A 195 10.20 -24.77 10.11
CA GLY A 195 10.83 -23.95 9.10
C GLY A 195 10.19 -23.98 7.71
N ARG A 196 9.18 -24.83 7.45
CA ARG A 196 8.51 -24.89 6.13
C ARG A 196 7.98 -23.54 5.64
N PHE A 197 7.45 -22.74 6.56
CA PHE A 197 6.87 -21.44 6.28
C PHE A 197 7.78 -20.26 6.67
N SER A 198 9.00 -20.52 7.19
CA SER A 198 9.96 -19.45 7.52
C SER A 198 10.43 -18.75 6.24
N GLY A 199 10.36 -17.42 6.20
CA GLY A 199 10.59 -16.63 4.99
C GLY A 199 9.47 -16.77 3.95
N GLY A 200 8.33 -17.32 4.35
CA GLY A 200 7.11 -17.39 3.54
C GLY A 200 6.19 -16.22 3.84
N ARG A 201 4.94 -16.34 3.36
CA ARG A 201 3.93 -15.29 3.49
C ARG A 201 2.68 -15.81 4.18
N LEU A 202 2.18 -15.05 5.15
CA LEU A 202 0.89 -15.22 5.80
C LEU A 202 -0.08 -14.21 5.20
N THR A 203 -1.26 -14.66 4.77
CA THR A 203 -2.37 -13.81 4.31
C THR A 203 -3.56 -14.02 5.23
N TRP A 204 -4.12 -12.95 5.78
CA TRP A 204 -5.28 -13.02 6.67
C TRP A 204 -6.57 -13.21 5.89
N ASN A 205 -7.35 -14.22 6.26
CA ASN A 205 -8.61 -14.57 5.61
C ASN A 205 -9.82 -14.02 6.38
N SER A 206 -9.66 -13.67 7.66
CA SER A 206 -10.70 -13.13 8.52
C SER A 206 -10.13 -12.17 9.57
N GLY A 207 -10.99 -11.66 10.45
CA GLY A 207 -10.61 -10.75 11.53
C GLY A 207 -10.40 -9.31 11.06
N ALA A 208 -9.87 -8.47 11.94
CA ALA A 208 -9.61 -7.06 11.66
C ALA A 208 -8.48 -6.85 10.63
N ASN A 209 -7.68 -7.88 10.37
CA ASN A 209 -6.60 -7.85 9.38
C ASN A 209 -6.99 -8.51 8.04
N ALA A 210 -8.25 -8.90 7.84
CA ALA A 210 -8.67 -9.63 6.63
C ALA A 210 -8.22 -8.95 5.33
N GLY A 211 -7.58 -9.70 4.43
CA GLY A 211 -7.03 -9.19 3.18
C GLY A 211 -5.61 -8.64 3.27
N LEU A 212 -5.07 -8.41 4.48
CA LEU A 212 -3.68 -8.03 4.69
C LEU A 212 -2.76 -9.25 4.66
N ALA A 213 -1.45 -8.99 4.50
CA ALA A 213 -0.44 -10.03 4.51
C ALA A 213 0.80 -9.59 5.30
N ASN A 214 1.48 -10.57 5.90
CA ASN A 214 2.70 -10.38 6.66
C ASN A 214 3.75 -11.41 6.22
N ASP A 215 5.01 -11.01 6.29
CA ASP A 215 6.12 -11.92 6.07
C ASP A 215 6.42 -12.73 7.34
N VAL A 216 6.55 -14.04 7.16
CA VAL A 216 6.81 -14.98 8.24
C VAL A 216 8.31 -14.98 8.53
N ARG A 217 8.68 -14.57 9.74
CA ARG A 217 10.06 -14.61 10.23
C ARG A 217 10.47 -16.03 10.60
N SER A 218 9.66 -16.71 11.39
CA SER A 218 9.95 -18.07 11.82
C SER A 218 8.69 -18.92 11.98
N HIS A 219 8.82 -20.20 11.63
CA HIS A 219 7.81 -21.24 11.85
C HIS A 219 8.42 -22.35 12.68
N THR A 220 7.93 -22.55 13.90
CA THR A 220 8.34 -23.63 14.80
C THR A 220 7.15 -24.51 15.18
N VAL A 221 7.38 -25.80 15.31
CA VAL A 221 6.36 -26.75 15.78
C VAL A 221 6.49 -26.88 17.30
N VAL A 222 5.38 -26.75 18.02
CA VAL A 222 5.32 -26.80 19.49
C VAL A 222 4.21 -27.76 19.93
N GLU A 223 4.21 -28.14 21.20
CA GLU A 223 3.09 -28.89 21.77
C GLU A 223 1.83 -28.01 21.71
N GLY A 224 0.76 -28.51 21.09
CA GLY A 224 -0.48 -27.77 20.90
C GLY A 224 -0.60 -26.97 19.59
N GLY A 225 0.40 -27.02 18.69
CA GLY A 225 0.26 -26.45 17.34
C GLY A 225 1.56 -25.97 16.70
N ALA A 226 1.48 -24.84 16.01
CA ALA A 226 2.62 -24.16 15.38
C ALA A 226 2.73 -22.74 15.91
N ARG A 227 3.97 -22.33 16.19
CA ARG A 227 4.31 -20.97 16.62
C ARG A 227 4.89 -20.22 15.44
N ILE A 228 4.26 -19.10 15.11
CA ILE A 228 4.57 -18.26 13.96
C ILE A 228 5.02 -16.90 14.47
N GLU A 229 6.23 -16.51 14.06
CA GLU A 229 6.75 -15.17 14.28
C GLU A 229 6.69 -14.39 12.96
N LEU A 230 6.24 -13.15 13.01
CA LEU A 230 6.15 -12.23 11.88
C LEU A 230 7.29 -11.21 11.94
N TRP A 231 7.74 -10.75 10.77
CA TRP A 231 8.75 -9.69 10.70
C TRP A 231 8.23 -8.33 11.16
N GLN A 232 6.95 -8.08 10.88
CA GLN A 232 6.24 -6.87 11.27
C GLN A 232 4.95 -7.25 11.97
N GLU A 233 4.62 -6.49 13.02
CA GLU A 233 3.36 -6.63 13.72
C GLU A 233 2.20 -6.29 12.77
N PRO A 234 1.11 -7.09 12.77
CA PRO A 234 -0.08 -6.75 12.01
C PRO A 234 -0.67 -5.39 12.42
N PRO A 235 -1.22 -4.60 11.48
CA PRO A 235 -1.75 -3.26 11.76
C PRO A 235 -2.87 -3.23 12.80
N CYS A 236 -3.72 -4.26 12.81
CA CYS A 236 -4.78 -4.43 13.79
C CYS A 236 -4.44 -5.58 14.76
N ALA A 237 -4.97 -5.51 15.98
CA ALA A 237 -4.81 -6.58 16.96
C ALA A 237 -5.33 -7.93 16.42
N VAL A 238 -4.52 -8.97 16.56
CA VAL A 238 -4.88 -10.35 16.19
C VAL A 238 -5.67 -11.00 17.33
N ALA A 239 -6.80 -11.63 17.01
CA ALA A 239 -7.63 -12.34 17.97
C ALA A 239 -7.54 -13.87 17.80
N ALA A 240 -7.82 -14.61 18.88
CA ALA A 240 -8.03 -16.05 18.77
C ALA A 240 -9.24 -16.34 17.85
N GLY A 241 -9.09 -17.31 16.96
CA GLY A 241 -10.07 -17.66 15.93
C GLY A 241 -9.83 -16.99 14.58
N ASP A 242 -8.94 -15.99 14.47
CA ASP A 242 -8.61 -15.39 13.18
C ASP A 242 -8.00 -16.44 12.24
N ALA A 243 -8.57 -16.54 11.03
CA ALA A 243 -8.16 -17.48 10.00
C ALA A 243 -7.16 -16.83 9.05
N PHE A 244 -6.20 -17.62 8.58
CA PHE A 244 -5.18 -17.19 7.64
C PHE A 244 -4.77 -18.31 6.68
N THR A 245 -4.05 -17.93 5.63
CA THR A 245 -3.38 -18.81 4.68
C THR A 245 -1.89 -18.60 4.78
N LEU A 246 -1.12 -19.68 4.92
CA LEU A 246 0.33 -19.68 4.81
C LEU A 246 0.78 -20.21 3.47
N THR A 247 1.84 -19.59 2.95
CA THR A 247 2.61 -20.09 1.81
C THR A 247 4.05 -20.31 2.24
N ALA A 248 4.68 -21.36 1.70
CA ALA A 248 6.02 -21.78 2.08
C ALA A 248 7.06 -20.68 1.81
N GLY A 249 8.15 -20.71 2.58
CA GLY A 249 9.30 -19.83 2.36
C GLY A 249 10.40 -20.49 1.55
N CYS A 250 11.28 -19.67 0.99
CA CYS A 250 12.50 -20.12 0.30
C CYS A 250 13.70 -19.37 0.86
N ASP A 251 14.74 -20.10 1.26
CA ASP A 251 16.00 -19.53 1.78
C ASP A 251 16.91 -18.95 0.68
N LYS A 252 16.47 -19.02 -0.58
CA LYS A 252 17.16 -18.55 -1.79
C LYS A 252 18.57 -19.16 -1.96
N CYS A 253 18.92 -20.22 -1.23
CA CYS A 253 20.27 -20.79 -1.21
C CYS A 253 20.38 -21.95 -2.22
N PRO A 254 21.34 -21.90 -3.16
CA PRO A 254 21.50 -22.96 -4.17
C PRO A 254 21.96 -24.31 -3.57
N ARG A 255 22.56 -24.30 -2.38
CA ARG A 255 23.04 -25.53 -1.70
C ARG A 255 21.91 -26.29 -1.02
N ASN A 256 20.75 -25.67 -0.82
CA ASN A 256 19.68 -26.31 -0.08
C ASN A 256 18.88 -27.25 -1.00
N ARG A 257 19.45 -28.43 -1.25
CA ARG A 257 18.71 -29.61 -1.72
C ARG A 257 17.60 -30.04 -0.74
N SER A 258 17.27 -29.29 0.32
CA SER A 258 16.17 -29.68 1.23
C SER A 258 14.77 -29.54 0.63
N LEU A 259 14.57 -28.85 -0.49
CA LEU A 259 13.31 -29.01 -1.23
C LEU A 259 13.25 -30.38 -1.93
N SER A 260 14.37 -30.89 -2.43
CA SER A 260 14.45 -32.24 -3.03
C SER A 260 14.59 -33.37 -2.00
N ALA A 261 15.20 -33.12 -0.84
CA ALA A 261 15.36 -34.09 0.24
C ALA A 261 14.19 -34.13 1.23
N LYS A 262 13.23 -33.19 1.13
CA LYS A 262 11.94 -33.21 1.88
C LYS A 262 10.76 -33.64 1.00
N LEU A 263 11.01 -34.14 -0.21
CA LEU A 263 10.01 -34.73 -1.10
C LEU A 263 9.98 -36.27 -1.02
N GLU A 264 10.90 -36.89 -0.26
CA GLU A 264 11.02 -38.34 -0.10
C GLU A 264 10.80 -38.82 1.36
N GLY A 265 10.05 -38.07 2.17
CA GLY A 265 9.69 -38.46 3.53
C GLY A 265 8.24 -38.17 3.85
#